data_AF-A0A398B6M4-F1
#
_entry.id   AF-A0A398B6M4-F1
#
_cell.length_a   1.000
_cell.length_b   1.000
_cell.length_c   1.000
_cell.angle_alpha   90.00
_cell.angle_beta   90.00
_cell.angle_gamma   90.00
#
_symmetry.space_group_name_H-M   'P 1'
#
loop_
_entity.id
_entity.type
_entity.pdbx_description
1 polymer ?
#
loop_
_entity_poly.entity_id
_entity_poly.type
_entity_poly.pdbx_seq_one_letter_code
_entity_poly.pdbx_strand_id
1 'polypeptide(L)'
;MLDWLNSNISIGTLIWLFPISFLIHDFEEIIFVDSWFKKYYAKFLPRVPNRMKSTFQDLARTTSARFSIPVFFQFIMYVVASFIAVEQQIYGPLIGFNLILFLHVFMHIGQSLYLQVYALGVGSAICITLPYSIYLFYRFLNERIINLYDLAISAPFGILTVIALLGGHKLAHKILPDKNIDA
;
A
#
# COMPACT_ATOMS: atom_id res chain seq x y z
N MET A 1 -3.97 -18.58 20.17
CA MET A 1 -3.91 -18.20 18.74
C MET A 1 -2.56 -17.61 18.37
N LEU A 2 -2.10 -16.54 19.04
CA LEU A 2 -0.78 -15.96 18.78
C LEU A 2 0.37 -16.95 19.00
N ASP A 3 0.37 -17.74 20.08
CA ASP A 3 1.43 -18.74 20.31
C ASP A 3 1.51 -19.80 19.20
N TRP A 4 0.35 -20.18 18.66
CA TRP A 4 0.28 -21.08 17.52
C TRP A 4 0.86 -20.44 16.27
N LEU A 5 0.49 -19.19 15.95
CA LEU A 5 1.08 -18.45 14.82
C LEU A 5 2.58 -18.28 15.00
N ASN A 6 3.03 -17.96 16.23
CA ASN A 6 4.43 -17.75 16.56
C ASN A 6 5.27 -19.01 16.31
N SER A 7 4.72 -20.17 16.68
CA SER A 7 5.38 -21.46 16.54
C SER A 7 5.38 -22.00 15.11
N ASN A 8 4.45 -21.56 14.25
CA ASN A 8 4.27 -22.07 12.89
C ASN A 8 4.77 -21.13 11.79
N ILE A 9 4.96 -19.84 12.08
CA ILE A 9 5.43 -18.85 11.12
C ILE A 9 6.83 -18.40 11.54
N SER A 10 7.84 -18.72 10.73
CA SER A 10 9.19 -18.21 10.95
C SER A 10 9.28 -16.72 10.63
N ILE A 11 10.27 -16.03 11.19
CA ILE A 11 10.53 -14.61 10.88
C ILE A 11 10.77 -14.39 9.38
N GLY A 12 11.53 -15.28 8.74
CA GLY A 12 11.75 -15.21 7.30
C GLY A 12 10.46 -15.33 6.49
N THR A 13 9.57 -16.25 6.87
CA THR A 13 8.25 -16.38 6.23
C THR A 13 7.42 -15.11 6.44
N LEU A 14 7.44 -14.58 7.66
CA LEU A 14 6.71 -13.37 8.00
C LEU A 14 7.19 -12.16 7.19
N ILE A 15 8.50 -12.03 6.99
CA ILE A 15 9.09 -11.01 6.12
C ILE A 15 8.59 -11.18 4.68
N TRP A 16 8.60 -12.39 4.12
CA TRP A 16 8.13 -12.64 2.76
C TRP A 16 6.62 -12.46 2.57
N LEU A 17 5.83 -12.54 3.64
CA LEU A 17 4.41 -12.17 3.62
C LEU A 17 4.20 -10.66 3.41
N PHE A 18 5.22 -9.81 3.61
CA PHE A 18 5.13 -8.36 3.37
C PHE A 18 4.74 -8.02 1.92
N PRO A 19 5.55 -8.37 0.89
CA PRO A 19 5.21 -8.06 -0.49
C PRO A 19 3.92 -8.77 -0.95
N ILE A 20 3.59 -9.93 -0.36
CA ILE A 20 2.34 -10.65 -0.66
C ILE A 20 1.14 -9.87 -0.13
N SER A 21 1.18 -9.42 1.12
CA SER A 21 0.11 -8.63 1.74
C SER A 21 -0.12 -7.32 1.00
N PHE A 22 0.96 -6.63 0.63
CA PHE A 22 0.91 -5.43 -0.20
C PHE A 22 0.23 -5.73 -1.55
N LEU A 23 0.70 -6.76 -2.26
CA LEU A 23 0.20 -7.04 -3.61
C LEU A 23 -1.27 -7.45 -3.61
N ILE A 24 -1.75 -8.20 -2.60
CA ILE A 24 -3.17 -8.55 -2.49
C ILE A 24 -4.03 -7.30 -2.31
N HIS A 25 -3.56 -6.34 -1.50
CA HIS A 25 -4.25 -5.06 -1.30
C HIS A 25 -4.31 -4.25 -2.59
N ASP A 26 -3.17 -4.00 -3.22
CA ASP A 26 -3.11 -3.22 -4.45
C ASP A 26 -3.79 -3.93 -5.63
N PHE A 27 -3.87 -5.27 -5.64
CA PHE A 27 -4.68 -6.00 -6.62
C PHE A 27 -6.17 -5.70 -6.50
N GLU A 28 -6.70 -5.59 -5.29
CA GLU A 28 -8.08 -5.13 -5.11
C GLU A 28 -8.27 -3.77 -5.79
N GLU A 29 -7.33 -2.84 -5.58
CA GLU A 29 -7.40 -1.52 -6.19
C GLU A 29 -7.30 -1.59 -7.73
N ILE A 30 -6.30 -2.30 -8.26
CA ILE A 30 -6.09 -2.48 -9.71
C ILE A 30 -7.34 -3.06 -10.37
N ILE A 31 -7.95 -4.09 -9.77
CA ILE A 31 -9.11 -4.78 -10.36
C ILE A 31 -10.34 -3.87 -10.39
N PHE A 32 -10.55 -3.08 -9.34
CA PHE A 32 -11.80 -2.35 -9.16
C PHE A 32 -11.72 -0.86 -9.54
N VAL A 33 -10.53 -0.29 -9.76
CA VAL A 33 -10.34 1.15 -10.03
C VAL A 33 -11.24 1.66 -11.14
N ASP A 34 -11.23 1.00 -12.31
CA ASP A 34 -12.00 1.41 -13.47
C ASP A 34 -13.52 1.36 -13.22
N SER A 35 -14.00 0.29 -12.58
CA SER A 35 -15.42 0.08 -12.31
C SER A 35 -15.94 1.02 -11.22
N TRP A 36 -15.10 1.30 -10.22
CA TRP A 36 -15.43 2.19 -9.12
C TRP A 36 -15.59 3.62 -9.61
N PHE A 37 -14.63 4.15 -10.37
CA PHE A 37 -14.74 5.50 -10.92
C PHE A 37 -15.93 5.64 -11.88
N LYS A 38 -16.20 4.64 -12.74
CA LYS A 38 -17.42 4.65 -13.59
C LYS A 38 -18.71 4.79 -12.78
N LYS A 39 -18.81 4.10 -11.64
CA LYS A 39 -20.02 4.09 -10.81
C LYS A 39 -20.16 5.31 -9.92
N TYR A 40 -19.05 5.86 -9.45
CA TYR A 40 -19.04 6.77 -8.31
C TYR A 40 -18.50 8.17 -8.62
N TYR A 41 -17.77 8.38 -9.72
CA TYR A 41 -17.10 9.64 -10.04
C TYR A 41 -18.04 10.86 -10.01
N ALA A 42 -19.15 10.84 -10.76
CA ALA A 42 -20.08 11.97 -10.86
C ALA A 42 -20.73 12.32 -9.51
N LYS A 43 -20.97 11.31 -8.66
CA LYS A 43 -21.57 11.49 -7.34
C LYS A 43 -20.61 12.14 -6.35
N PHE A 44 -19.31 11.89 -6.47
CA PHE A 44 -18.32 12.32 -5.47
C PHE A 44 -17.47 13.51 -5.87
N LEU A 45 -17.31 13.81 -7.15
CA LEU A 45 -16.56 14.98 -7.60
C LEU A 45 -16.96 16.29 -6.85
N PRO A 46 -18.25 16.54 -6.52
CA PRO A 46 -18.64 17.73 -5.74
C PRO A 46 -18.20 17.69 -4.27
N ARG A 47 -18.01 16.50 -3.68
CA ARG A 47 -17.63 16.29 -2.27
C ARG A 47 -16.12 16.26 -2.06
N VAL A 48 -15.33 16.13 -3.13
CA VAL A 48 -13.87 16.14 -3.06
C VAL A 48 -13.37 17.56 -2.72
N PRO A 49 -12.51 17.72 -1.70
CA PRO A 49 -11.91 19.01 -1.38
C PRO A 49 -11.21 19.63 -2.59
N ASN A 50 -11.31 20.96 -2.77
CA ASN A 50 -10.74 21.65 -3.94
C ASN A 50 -9.25 21.34 -4.16
N ARG A 51 -8.47 21.17 -3.09
CA ARG A 51 -7.03 20.81 -3.16
C ARG A 51 -6.77 19.42 -3.75
N MET A 52 -7.73 18.51 -3.66
CA MET A 52 -7.63 17.12 -4.13
C MET A 52 -8.40 16.87 -5.43
N LYS A 53 -9.16 17.84 -5.94
CA LYS A 53 -9.98 17.66 -7.15
C LYS A 53 -9.15 17.27 -8.37
N SER A 54 -8.01 17.92 -8.58
CA SER A 54 -7.10 17.59 -9.68
C SER A 54 -6.64 16.14 -9.61
N THR A 55 -6.15 15.71 -8.44
CA THR A 55 -5.74 14.33 -8.20
C THR A 55 -6.88 13.34 -8.40
N PHE A 56 -8.09 13.64 -7.92
CA PHE A 56 -9.25 12.77 -8.09
C PHE A 56 -9.67 12.63 -9.56
N GLN A 57 -9.59 13.71 -10.35
CA GLN A 57 -9.86 13.69 -11.78
C GLN A 57 -8.80 12.90 -12.55
N ASP A 58 -7.55 13.00 -12.15
CA ASP A 58 -6.44 12.24 -12.73
C ASP A 58 -6.55 10.74 -12.45
N LEU A 59 -6.89 10.36 -11.20
CA LEU A 59 -7.20 8.97 -10.88
C LEU A 59 -8.40 8.43 -11.68
N ALA A 60 -9.42 9.25 -11.94
CA ALA A 60 -10.57 8.85 -12.76
C ALA A 60 -10.20 8.57 -14.23
N ARG A 61 -9.11 9.17 -14.73
CA ARG A 61 -8.54 8.94 -16.07
C ARG A 61 -7.56 7.77 -16.11
N THR A 62 -7.16 7.27 -14.94
CA THR A 62 -6.17 6.20 -14.81
C THR A 62 -6.83 4.85 -15.07
N THR A 63 -6.27 4.10 -16.03
CA THR A 63 -6.68 2.72 -16.31
C THR A 63 -6.03 1.75 -15.33
N SER A 64 -6.61 0.57 -15.17
CA SER A 64 -6.02 -0.53 -14.38
C SER A 64 -4.57 -0.83 -14.77
N ALA A 65 -4.27 -0.83 -16.08
CA ALA A 65 -2.91 -1.04 -16.59
C ALA A 65 -1.94 0.07 -16.17
N ARG A 66 -2.37 1.33 -16.17
CA ARG A 66 -1.54 2.44 -15.71
C ARG A 66 -1.33 2.41 -14.20
N PHE A 67 -2.38 2.12 -13.45
CA PHE A 67 -2.31 1.98 -12.00
C PHE A 67 -1.32 0.87 -11.59
N SER A 68 -1.22 -0.21 -12.36
CA SER A 68 -0.25 -1.29 -12.08
C SER A 68 1.23 -0.90 -12.19
N ILE A 69 1.58 0.18 -12.90
CA ILE A 69 2.98 0.60 -13.10
C ILE A 69 3.65 1.04 -11.78
N PRO A 70 3.12 2.02 -11.01
CA PRO A 70 3.68 2.37 -9.72
C PRO A 70 3.66 1.19 -8.72
N VAL A 71 2.58 0.40 -8.72
CA VAL A 71 2.46 -0.82 -7.89
C VAL A 71 3.59 -1.80 -8.17
N PHE A 72 3.94 -1.99 -9.45
CA PHE A 72 5.05 -2.85 -9.85
C PHE A 72 6.41 -2.36 -9.33
N PHE A 73 6.67 -1.05 -9.38
CA PHE A 73 7.90 -0.48 -8.80
C PHE A 73 7.96 -0.67 -7.28
N GLN A 74 6.85 -0.44 -6.58
CA GLN A 74 6.75 -0.68 -5.14
C GLN A 74 6.97 -2.16 -4.81
N PHE A 75 6.37 -3.06 -5.59
CA PHE A 75 6.54 -4.50 -5.42
C PHE A 75 8.02 -4.93 -5.52
N ILE A 76 8.74 -4.49 -6.56
CA ILE A 76 10.18 -4.78 -6.69
C ILE A 76 10.95 -4.27 -5.47
N MET A 77 10.67 -3.02 -5.06
CA MET A 77 11.33 -2.41 -3.92
C MET A 77 11.07 -3.20 -2.62
N TYR A 78 9.86 -3.71 -2.43
CA TYR A 78 9.48 -4.50 -1.26
C TYR A 78 10.07 -5.90 -1.27
N VAL A 79 10.18 -6.53 -2.44
CA VAL A 79 10.90 -7.80 -2.62
C VAL A 79 12.38 -7.64 -2.27
N VAL A 80 13.03 -6.57 -2.76
CA VAL A 80 14.44 -6.29 -2.45
C VAL A 80 14.64 -6.02 -0.96
N ALA A 81 13.77 -5.23 -0.33
CA ALA A 81 13.84 -5.00 1.12
C ALA A 81 13.61 -6.28 1.93
N SER A 82 12.71 -7.15 1.48
CA SER A 82 12.46 -8.46 2.13
C SER A 82 13.68 -9.36 2.03
N PHE A 83 14.31 -9.42 0.85
CA PHE A 83 15.56 -10.16 0.64
C PHE A 83 16.68 -9.64 1.54
N ILE A 84 16.89 -8.33 1.60
CA ILE A 84 17.91 -7.70 2.46
C ILE A 84 17.62 -8.00 3.94
N ALA A 85 16.36 -7.94 4.37
CA ALA A 85 15.97 -8.26 5.74
C ALA A 85 16.23 -9.72 6.10
N VAL A 86 15.93 -10.67 5.21
CA VAL A 86 16.15 -12.11 5.45
C VAL A 86 17.63 -12.46 5.42
N GLU A 87 18.34 -12.11 4.35
CA GLU A 87 19.70 -12.59 4.10
C GLU A 87 20.77 -11.77 4.82
N GLN A 88 20.54 -10.45 4.97
CA GLN A 88 21.53 -9.54 5.55
C GLN A 88 21.14 -9.05 6.94
N GLN A 89 19.94 -9.41 7.43
CA GLN A 89 19.44 -9.00 8.74
C GLN A 89 19.35 -7.46 8.89
N ILE A 90 19.20 -6.75 7.76
CA ILE A 90 19.02 -5.29 7.72
C ILE A 90 17.53 -5.00 7.56
N TYR A 91 16.86 -4.66 8.67
CA TYR A 91 15.40 -4.55 8.72
C TYR A 91 14.84 -3.15 8.41
N GLY A 92 15.69 -2.12 8.45
CA GLY A 92 15.26 -0.72 8.37
C GLY A 92 14.34 -0.40 7.19
N PRO A 93 14.70 -0.76 5.94
CA PRO A 93 13.85 -0.54 4.78
C PRO A 93 12.47 -1.21 4.90
N LEU A 94 12.43 -2.49 5.28
CA LEU A 94 11.19 -3.25 5.42
C LEU A 94 10.27 -2.64 6.49
N ILE A 95 10.83 -2.20 7.61
CA ILE A 95 10.07 -1.55 8.70
C ILE A 95 9.49 -0.22 8.23
N GLY A 96 10.31 0.61 7.58
CA GLY A 96 9.87 1.89 7.05
C GLY A 96 8.76 1.75 6.00
N PHE A 97 8.88 0.75 5.12
CA PHE A 97 7.86 0.45 4.12
C PHE A 97 6.57 -0.07 4.76
N ASN A 98 6.67 -1.04 5.68
CA ASN A 98 5.51 -1.56 6.39
C ASN A 98 4.82 -0.48 7.24
N LEU A 99 5.56 0.49 7.79
CA LEU A 99 4.98 1.62 8.51
C LEU A 99 4.12 2.50 7.61
N ILE A 100 4.58 2.82 6.39
CA ILE A 100 3.76 3.58 5.44
C ILE A 100 2.55 2.77 4.98
N LEU A 101 2.72 1.47 4.71
CA LEU A 101 1.61 0.60 4.35
C LEU A 101 0.57 0.50 5.48
N PHE A 102 1.02 0.42 6.74
CA PHE A 102 0.16 0.44 7.91
C PHE A 102 -0.63 1.75 8.03
N LEU A 103 0.03 2.90 7.82
CA LEU A 103 -0.64 4.20 7.84
C LEU A 103 -1.63 4.36 6.68
N HIS A 104 -1.31 3.79 5.52
CA HIS A 104 -2.15 3.80 4.32
C HIS A 104 -3.52 3.14 4.55
N VAL A 105 -3.59 2.06 5.34
CA VAL A 105 -4.86 1.44 5.74
C VAL A 105 -5.84 2.47 6.34
N PHE A 106 -5.36 3.34 7.23
CA PHE A 106 -6.22 4.34 7.87
C PHE A 106 -6.68 5.42 6.89
N MET A 107 -5.93 5.66 5.81
CA MET A 107 -6.36 6.54 4.73
C MET A 107 -7.58 5.96 4.01
N HIS A 108 -7.61 4.67 3.68
CA HIS A 108 -8.76 4.00 3.07
C HIS A 108 -10.00 4.01 3.97
N ILE A 109 -9.80 3.72 5.25
CA ILE A 109 -10.87 3.77 6.25
C ILE A 109 -11.41 5.20 6.37
N GLY A 110 -10.53 6.20 6.51
CA GLY A 110 -10.90 7.60 6.61
C GLY A 110 -11.63 8.11 5.36
N GLN A 111 -11.15 7.77 4.17
CA GLN A 111 -11.81 8.08 2.90
C GLN A 111 -13.21 7.48 2.83
N SER A 112 -13.36 6.23 3.28
CA SER A 112 -14.65 5.55 3.25
C SER A 112 -15.67 6.17 4.19
N LEU A 113 -15.24 6.52 5.40
CA LEU A 113 -16.09 7.20 6.38
C LEU A 113 -16.46 8.61 5.92
N TYR A 114 -15.49 9.36 5.40
CA TYR A 114 -15.70 10.75 4.95
C TYR A 114 -16.60 10.83 3.72
N LEU A 115 -16.38 9.97 2.72
CA LEU A 115 -17.16 9.95 1.48
C LEU A 115 -18.44 9.11 1.60
N GLN A 116 -18.61 8.35 2.69
CA GLN A 116 -19.72 7.41 2.91
C GLN A 116 -19.87 6.40 1.75
N VAL A 117 -18.73 5.89 1.29
CA VAL A 117 -18.64 4.90 0.21
C VAL A 117 -17.53 3.93 0.54
N TYR A 118 -17.62 2.71 0.03
CA TYR A 118 -16.49 1.79 0.04
C TYR A 118 -15.36 2.37 -0.81
N ALA A 119 -14.29 2.89 -0.19
CA ALA A 119 -13.08 3.22 -0.92
C ALA A 119 -12.43 1.91 -1.41
N LEU A 120 -11.77 1.97 -2.57
CA LEU A 120 -10.99 0.85 -3.08
C LEU A 120 -9.96 0.43 -2.04
N GLY A 121 -9.70 -0.88 -1.92
CA GLY A 121 -8.68 -1.40 -1.02
C GLY A 121 -9.11 -1.54 0.44
N VAL A 122 -10.28 -1.05 0.88
CA VAL A 122 -10.68 -1.08 2.30
C VAL A 122 -10.82 -2.50 2.85
N GLY A 123 -11.38 -3.41 2.05
CA GLY A 123 -11.60 -4.79 2.44
C GLY A 123 -10.30 -5.51 2.71
N SER A 124 -9.40 -5.54 1.73
CA SER A 124 -8.04 -6.07 1.89
C SER A 124 -7.24 -5.33 2.95
N ALA A 125 -7.38 -4.01 3.06
CA ALA A 125 -6.68 -3.21 4.07
C ALA A 125 -7.05 -3.65 5.48
N ILE A 126 -8.34 -3.84 5.78
CA ILE A 126 -8.82 -4.26 7.11
C ILE A 126 -8.56 -5.76 7.35
N CYS A 127 -8.80 -6.61 6.36
CA CYS A 127 -8.77 -8.05 6.53
C CYS A 127 -7.37 -8.66 6.39
N ILE A 128 -6.44 -7.99 5.71
CA ILE A 128 -5.14 -8.55 5.34
C ILE A 128 -4.02 -7.62 5.81
N THR A 129 -3.96 -6.40 5.27
CA THR A 129 -2.84 -5.49 5.49
C THR A 129 -2.71 -5.09 6.96
N LEU A 130 -3.82 -4.72 7.61
CA LEU A 130 -3.83 -4.32 9.01
C LEU A 130 -3.39 -5.46 9.95
N PRO A 131 -4.01 -6.66 9.93
CA PRO A 131 -3.58 -7.74 10.82
C PRO A 131 -2.15 -8.19 10.52
N TYR A 132 -1.74 -8.21 9.24
CA TYR A 132 -0.36 -8.49 8.86
C TYR A 132 0.62 -7.50 9.49
N SER A 133 0.42 -6.19 9.27
CA SER A 133 1.34 -5.16 9.75
C SER A 133 1.42 -5.12 11.28
N ILE A 134 0.29 -5.33 11.98
CA ILE A 134 0.26 -5.43 13.44
C ILE A 134 1.06 -6.66 13.90
N TYR A 135 0.86 -7.82 13.27
CA TYR A 135 1.54 -9.06 13.64
C TYR A 135 3.05 -8.98 13.37
N LEU A 136 3.48 -8.36 12.26
CA LEU A 136 4.89 -8.09 11.96
C LEU A 136 5.55 -7.26 13.07
N PHE A 137 4.96 -6.12 13.44
CA PHE A 137 5.50 -5.27 14.50
C PHE A 137 5.51 -5.98 15.86
N TYR A 138 4.45 -6.73 16.18
CA TYR A 138 4.39 -7.56 17.38
C TYR A 138 5.54 -8.56 17.45
N ARG A 139 5.76 -9.36 16.39
CA ARG A 139 6.83 -10.36 16.34
C ARG A 139 8.21 -9.71 16.48
N PHE A 140 8.46 -8.63 15.74
CA PHE A 140 9.76 -7.97 15.73
C PHE A 140 10.11 -7.34 17.09
N LEU A 141 9.13 -6.74 17.77
CA LEU A 141 9.32 -6.16 19.11
C LEU A 141 9.42 -7.24 20.20
N ASN A 142 8.56 -8.26 20.15
CA ASN A 142 8.49 -9.30 21.17
C ASN A 142 9.74 -10.20 21.17
N GLU A 143 10.28 -10.52 19.98
CA GLU A 143 11.52 -11.28 19.84
C GLU A 143 12.78 -10.41 19.92
N ARG A 144 12.63 -9.11 20.19
CA ARG A 144 13.73 -8.14 20.30
C ARG A 144 14.63 -8.09 19.05
N ILE A 145 14.05 -8.37 17.88
CA ILE A 145 14.69 -8.15 16.58
C ILE A 145 14.90 -6.65 16.39
N ILE A 146 13.92 -5.86 16.84
CA ILE A 146 13.98 -4.41 16.88
C ILE A 146 13.47 -3.88 18.22
N ASN A 147 13.75 -2.60 18.47
CA ASN A 147 13.14 -1.80 19.52
C ASN A 147 12.30 -0.64 18.92
N LEU A 148 11.66 0.15 19.79
CA LEU A 148 10.86 1.32 19.37
C LEU A 148 11.69 2.42 18.69
N TYR A 149 12.97 2.56 19.05
CA TYR A 149 13.87 3.52 18.42
C TYR A 149 14.18 3.14 16.97
N ASP A 150 14.34 1.84 16.69
CA ASP A 150 14.52 1.32 15.33
C ASP A 150 13.31 1.62 14.44
N LEU A 151 12.10 1.63 15.01
CA LEU A 151 10.88 2.03 14.29
C LEU A 151 10.97 3.49 13.83
N ALA A 152 11.42 4.39 14.71
CA ALA A 152 11.55 5.81 14.43
C ALA A 152 12.66 6.09 13.40
N ILE A 153 13.83 5.46 13.54
CA ILE A 153 14.93 5.65 12.59
C ILE A 153 14.65 5.03 11.22
N SER A 154 13.74 4.06 11.15
CA SER A 154 13.32 3.41 9.91
C SER A 154 12.26 4.19 9.14
N ALA A 155 11.53 5.11 9.79
CA ALA A 155 10.48 5.90 9.16
C ALA A 155 10.91 6.64 7.87
N PRO A 156 12.12 7.21 7.74
CA PRO A 156 12.59 7.83 6.51
C PRO A 156 12.62 6.88 5.31
N PHE A 157 12.88 5.58 5.49
CA PHE A 157 12.80 4.63 4.38
C PHE A 157 11.39 4.57 3.80
N GLY A 158 10.36 4.73 4.63
CA GLY A 158 8.97 4.84 4.19
C GLY A 158 8.76 5.91 3.10
N ILE A 159 9.48 7.02 3.17
CA ILE A 159 9.39 8.11 2.17
C ILE A 159 9.78 7.62 0.77
N LEU A 160 10.69 6.64 0.66
CA LEU A 160 11.05 6.04 -0.63
C LEU A 160 9.86 5.35 -1.31
N THR A 161 8.89 4.82 -0.54
CA THR A 161 7.63 4.30 -1.10
C THR A 161 6.85 5.39 -1.81
N VAL A 162 6.74 6.56 -1.18
CA VAL A 162 6.03 7.70 -1.77
C VAL A 162 6.76 8.21 -3.01
N ILE A 163 8.09 8.25 -2.99
CA ILE A 163 8.91 8.63 -4.15
C ILE A 163 8.72 7.63 -5.30
N ALA A 164 8.73 6.32 -5.00
CA ALA A 164 8.51 5.27 -5.99
C ALA A 164 7.12 5.36 -6.62
N LEU A 165 6.09 5.61 -5.80
CA LEU A 165 4.71 5.83 -6.26
C LEU A 165 4.62 7.03 -7.22
N LEU A 166 5.15 8.20 -6.81
CA LEU A 166 5.11 9.41 -7.63
C LEU A 166 5.95 9.27 -8.92
N GLY A 167 7.10 8.62 -8.83
CA GLY A 167 7.96 8.32 -9.98
C GLY A 167 7.29 7.37 -10.97
N GLY A 168 6.69 6.29 -10.46
CA GLY A 168 5.94 5.31 -11.25
C GLY A 168 4.72 5.95 -11.92
N HIS A 169 3.99 6.81 -11.22
CA HIS A 169 2.86 7.56 -11.79
C HIS A 169 3.31 8.47 -12.95
N LYS A 170 4.39 9.25 -12.76
CA LYS A 170 4.96 10.08 -13.84
C LYS A 170 5.41 9.27 -15.04
N LEU A 171 5.96 8.07 -14.81
CA LEU A 171 6.37 7.17 -15.87
C LEU A 171 5.16 6.55 -16.59
N ALA A 172 4.09 6.23 -15.87
CA ALA A 172 2.87 5.65 -16.42
C ALA A 172 2.25 6.53 -17.52
N HIS A 173 2.22 7.85 -17.34
CA HIS A 173 1.75 8.79 -18.37
C HIS A 173 2.60 8.81 -19.64
N LYS A 174 3.89 8.45 -19.54
CA LYS A 174 4.79 8.40 -20.70
C LYS A 174 4.66 7.09 -21.49
N ILE A 175 4.29 6.00 -20.81
CA ILE A 175 4.26 4.66 -21.41
C ILE A 175 2.88 4.35 -22.01
N LEU A 176 1.80 4.68 -21.30
CA LEU A 176 0.44 4.32 -21.69
C LEU A 176 -0.39 5.60 -21.88
N PRO A 177 -1.37 5.64 -22.82
CA PRO A 177 -2.24 6.80 -23.04
C PRO A 177 -3.39 6.92 -22.01
N ASP A 178 -3.93 8.13 -21.85
CA ASP A 178 -5.04 8.42 -20.92
C ASP A 178 -6.31 7.71 -21.38
N LYS A 179 -7.19 7.37 -20.43
CA LYS A 179 -8.54 6.98 -20.77
C LYS A 179 -9.29 8.21 -21.28
N ASN A 180 -9.84 8.12 -22.50
CA ASN A 180 -10.81 9.10 -22.98
C ASN A 180 -12.07 9.00 -22.11
N ILE A 181 -12.40 10.07 -21.38
CA ILE A 181 -13.62 10.18 -20.57
C ILE A 181 -14.81 10.60 -21.44
N ASP A 182 -14.57 10.99 -22.69
CA ASP A 182 -15.57 11.53 -23.62
C ASP A 182 -16.11 10.50 -24.65
N ALA A 183 -15.91 9.19 -24.41
CA ALA A 183 -16.37 8.11 -25.28
C ALA A 183 -17.42 7.21 -24.61
#